data_AF-A0A2A2RBI4-F1
#
_entry.id   AF-A0A2A2RBI4-F1
#
_cell.length_a   1.000
_cell.length_b   1.000
_cell.length_c   1.000
_cell.angle_alpha   90.00
_cell.angle_beta   90.00
_cell.angle_gamma   90.00
#
_symmetry.space_group_name_H-M   'P 1'
#
loop_
_entity.id
_entity.type
_entity.pdbx_description
1 polymer ?
#
loop_
_entity_poly.entity_id
_entity_poly.type
_entity_poly.pdbx_seq_one_letter_code
_entity_poly.pdbx_strand_id
1 'polypeptide(L)'
;GLDPHGLTAAQVLLTHEDLRARARFLGVQATLRQLIAYGTIPVINENDTVSAAEIKFGDNDTLSALVASLIQADHLVILSTAPGLIDLRGTGQIVPVVERITPEIEAMAGGTTSETAVGGMVSKISAARLATRAGCGVFIASGAEPRILARLLSGQGPGTFFVPSGLPLEARKRWLAHFQRPGGTLRVNARAIPALRERGSSLLAVGVTGAEGEFAAGDIVNIAGPDGLVFARGKAGFSREEIGGLAGRQGDELARLYPGRRRLEVVHRNDLVVL
;
A
#
# COMPACT_ATOMS: atom_id res chain seq x y z
N GLY A 1 -12.26 -7.53 -26.34
CA GLY A 1 -13.42 -7.33 -25.44
C GLY A 1 -13.25 -8.18 -24.20
N LEU A 2 -14.09 -7.99 -23.18
CA LEU A 2 -14.06 -8.79 -21.95
C LEU A 2 -14.87 -10.10 -22.07
N ASP A 3 -15.59 -10.29 -23.17
CA ASP A 3 -16.44 -11.46 -23.45
C ASP A 3 -15.74 -12.83 -23.29
N PRO A 4 -14.47 -13.03 -23.70
CA PRO A 4 -13.78 -14.31 -23.48
C PRO A 4 -13.61 -14.69 -22.01
N HIS A 5 -13.77 -13.73 -21.10
CA HIS A 5 -13.72 -13.92 -19.66
C HIS A 5 -15.11 -13.96 -19.01
N GLY A 6 -16.19 -13.96 -19.80
CA GLY A 6 -17.57 -13.96 -19.30
C GLY A 6 -17.98 -12.65 -18.62
N LEU A 7 -17.30 -11.54 -18.95
CA LEU A 7 -17.47 -10.24 -18.30
C LEU A 7 -18.06 -9.23 -19.28
N THR A 8 -19.11 -8.52 -18.86
CA THR A 8 -19.71 -7.44 -19.64
C THR A 8 -19.00 -6.12 -19.36
N ALA A 9 -18.64 -5.38 -20.41
CA ALA A 9 -18.12 -4.02 -20.30
C ALA A 9 -19.24 -2.99 -20.54
N ALA A 10 -19.26 -1.90 -19.77
CA ALA A 10 -20.11 -0.74 -20.03
C ALA A 10 -19.26 0.52 -20.22
N GLN A 11 -19.31 1.12 -21.41
CA GLN A 11 -18.60 2.36 -21.66
C GLN A 11 -19.29 3.52 -20.94
N VAL A 12 -18.49 4.34 -20.25
CA VAL A 12 -18.94 5.57 -19.61
C VAL A 12 -17.99 6.69 -20.01
N LEU A 13 -18.53 7.74 -20.62
CA LEU A 13 -17.76 8.93 -20.98
C LEU A 13 -18.14 10.06 -20.03
N LEU A 14 -17.16 10.66 -19.37
CA LEU A 14 -17.35 11.71 -18.37
C LEU A 14 -16.52 12.94 -18.72
N THR A 15 -16.98 14.11 -18.31
CA THR A 15 -16.17 15.33 -18.27
C THR A 15 -15.85 15.71 -16.82
N HIS A 16 -14.83 16.55 -16.65
CA HIS A 16 -14.55 17.18 -15.35
C HIS A 16 -15.74 17.94 -14.78
N GLU A 17 -16.61 18.52 -15.63
CA GLU A 17 -17.78 19.28 -15.20
C GLU A 17 -18.92 18.39 -14.67
N ASP A 18 -19.01 17.15 -15.14
CA ASP A 18 -19.98 16.17 -14.66
C ASP A 18 -19.73 15.80 -13.20
N LEU A 19 -18.45 15.83 -12.79
CA LEU A 19 -18.00 15.48 -11.45
C LEU A 19 -17.96 16.67 -10.49
N ARG A 20 -18.02 17.92 -10.99
CA ARG A 20 -18.07 19.14 -10.16
C ARG A 20 -19.48 19.58 -9.79
N ALA A 21 -20.47 19.34 -10.66
CA ALA A 21 -21.85 19.73 -10.40
C ALA A 21 -22.58 18.65 -9.57
N ARG A 22 -23.08 19.01 -8.38
CA ARG A 22 -23.67 18.07 -7.41
C ARG A 22 -24.78 17.17 -8.01
N ALA A 23 -25.64 17.72 -8.86
CA ALA A 23 -26.73 16.94 -9.48
C ALA A 23 -26.19 15.89 -10.47
N ARG A 24 -25.22 16.26 -11.33
CA ARG A 24 -24.58 15.35 -12.30
C ARG A 24 -23.73 14.30 -11.58
N PHE A 25 -23.02 14.71 -10.53
CA PHE A 25 -22.26 13.85 -9.64
C PHE A 25 -23.12 12.70 -9.07
N LEU A 26 -24.32 12.99 -8.56
CA LEU A 26 -25.21 11.94 -8.02
C LEU A 26 -25.70 10.98 -9.11
N GLY A 27 -25.99 11.49 -10.31
CA GLY A 27 -26.38 10.67 -11.45
C GLY A 27 -25.27 9.70 -11.88
N VAL A 28 -24.04 10.19 -11.98
CA VAL A 28 -22.86 9.35 -12.30
C VAL A 28 -22.65 8.30 -11.20
N GLN A 29 -22.71 8.68 -9.93
CA GLN A 29 -22.55 7.76 -8.80
C GLN A 29 -23.59 6.63 -8.83
N ALA A 30 -24.86 6.97 -9.00
CA ALA A 30 -25.95 6.00 -9.08
C ALA A 30 -25.76 5.05 -10.26
N THR A 31 -25.36 5.57 -11.42
CA THR A 31 -25.13 4.77 -12.63
C THR A 31 -23.99 3.78 -12.44
N LEU A 32 -22.83 4.23 -11.94
CA LEU A 32 -21.68 3.34 -11.71
C LEU A 32 -21.99 2.27 -10.67
N ARG A 33 -22.68 2.63 -9.58
CA ARG A 33 -23.12 1.65 -8.57
C ARG A 33 -24.05 0.59 -9.15
N GLN A 34 -24.99 0.99 -10.01
CA GLN A 34 -25.91 0.04 -10.64
C GLN A 34 -25.21 -0.89 -11.64
N LEU A 35 -24.28 -0.37 -12.45
CA LEU A 35 -23.48 -1.19 -13.35
C LEU A 35 -22.67 -2.26 -12.59
N ILE A 36 -22.02 -1.86 -11.50
CA ILE A 36 -21.27 -2.78 -10.63
C ILE A 36 -22.21 -3.81 -9.98
N ALA A 37 -23.40 -3.39 -9.52
CA ALA A 37 -24.39 -4.29 -8.94
C ALA A 37 -24.91 -5.34 -9.94
N TYR A 38 -24.92 -5.03 -11.24
CA TYR A 38 -25.23 -5.98 -12.31
C TYR A 38 -24.05 -6.86 -12.74
N GLY A 39 -22.90 -6.79 -12.06
CA GLY A 39 -21.71 -7.56 -12.43
C GLY A 39 -21.02 -7.06 -13.70
N THR A 40 -21.34 -5.85 -14.15
CA THR A 40 -20.71 -5.22 -15.32
C THR A 40 -19.46 -4.45 -14.90
N ILE A 41 -18.46 -4.39 -15.77
CA ILE A 41 -17.22 -3.62 -15.58
C ILE A 41 -17.36 -2.27 -16.31
N PRO A 42 -17.46 -1.14 -15.58
CA PRO A 42 -17.43 0.17 -16.20
C PRO A 42 -16.05 0.45 -16.81
N VAL A 43 -16.03 0.81 -18.09
CA VAL A 43 -14.85 1.30 -18.81
C VAL A 43 -15.03 2.80 -18.99
N ILE A 44 -14.35 3.57 -18.14
CA ILE A 44 -14.52 5.00 -18.02
C ILE A 44 -13.41 5.71 -18.80
N ASN A 45 -13.78 6.70 -19.61
CA ASN A 45 -12.82 7.60 -20.25
C ASN A 45 -13.35 9.04 -20.23
N GLU A 46 -12.46 10.00 -20.47
CA GLU A 46 -12.88 11.38 -20.70
C GLU A 46 -13.67 11.53 -22.00
N ASN A 47 -14.65 12.42 -22.00
CA ASN A 47 -15.41 12.78 -23.18
C ASN A 47 -14.75 13.94 -23.94
N ASP A 48 -13.67 13.65 -24.66
CA ASP A 48 -12.87 14.63 -25.39
C ASP A 48 -13.67 15.39 -26.47
N THR A 49 -14.79 14.83 -26.96
CA THR A 49 -15.60 15.46 -28.01
C THR A 49 -16.36 16.69 -27.51
N VAL A 50 -16.64 16.76 -26.21
CA VAL A 50 -17.39 17.86 -25.58
C VAL A 50 -16.58 18.59 -24.51
N SER A 51 -15.38 18.12 -24.20
CA SER A 51 -14.46 18.81 -23.29
C SER A 51 -13.83 20.00 -24.00
N ALA A 52 -14.01 21.20 -23.44
CA ALA A 52 -13.39 22.43 -23.97
C ALA A 52 -11.91 22.58 -23.55
N ALA A 53 -11.38 21.67 -22.72
CA ALA A 53 -10.00 21.69 -22.27
C ALA A 53 -9.10 20.97 -23.28
N GLU A 54 -7.99 21.60 -23.66
CA GLU A 54 -6.94 21.00 -24.48
C GLU A 54 -6.50 19.65 -23.91
N ILE A 55 -6.32 18.65 -24.77
CA ILE A 55 -5.85 17.29 -24.43
C ILE A 55 -4.56 17.40 -23.61
N LYS A 56 -4.65 17.26 -22.29
CA LYS A 56 -3.49 17.33 -21.38
C LYS A 56 -3.21 15.96 -20.80
N PHE A 57 -1.95 15.52 -20.95
CA PHE A 57 -1.45 14.35 -20.24
C PHE A 57 -1.64 14.53 -18.71
N GLY A 58 -2.30 13.58 -18.06
CA GLY A 58 -2.61 13.62 -16.62
C GLY A 58 -4.09 13.77 -16.26
N ASP A 59 -4.97 13.97 -17.25
CA ASP A 59 -6.41 14.09 -17.01
C ASP A 59 -7.01 12.80 -16.45
N ASN A 60 -6.64 11.65 -17.04
CA ASN A 60 -7.13 10.35 -16.56
C ASN A 60 -6.64 9.99 -15.15
N ASP A 61 -5.49 10.50 -14.71
CA ASP A 61 -5.04 10.35 -13.31
C ASP A 61 -6.02 11.08 -12.37
N THR A 62 -6.39 12.31 -12.71
CA THR A 62 -7.36 13.12 -11.93
C THR A 62 -8.77 12.54 -12.02
N LEU A 63 -9.23 12.18 -13.21
CA LEU A 63 -10.53 11.55 -13.45
C LEU A 63 -10.65 10.25 -12.64
N SER A 64 -9.63 9.39 -12.65
CA SER A 64 -9.65 8.14 -11.88
C SER A 64 -9.75 8.40 -10.38
N ALA A 65 -9.05 9.42 -9.85
CA ALA A 65 -9.15 9.80 -8.45
C ALA A 65 -10.51 10.41 -8.08
N LEU A 66 -11.11 11.20 -8.97
CA LEU A 66 -12.47 11.72 -8.79
C LEU A 66 -13.50 10.58 -8.78
N VAL A 67 -13.40 9.64 -9.73
CA VAL A 67 -14.28 8.46 -9.80
C VAL A 67 -14.11 7.59 -8.57
N ALA A 68 -12.87 7.29 -8.16
CA ALA A 68 -12.59 6.51 -6.95
C ALA A 68 -13.21 7.17 -5.70
N SER A 69 -13.08 8.49 -5.58
CA SER A 69 -13.68 9.26 -4.49
C SER A 69 -15.21 9.24 -4.54
N LEU A 70 -15.78 9.39 -5.74
CA LEU A 70 -17.22 9.37 -6.00
C LEU A 70 -17.85 8.03 -5.58
N ILE A 71 -17.26 6.90 -5.96
CA ILE A 71 -17.80 5.58 -5.63
C ILE A 71 -17.36 5.08 -4.25
N GLN A 72 -16.52 5.84 -3.54
CA GLN A 72 -15.89 5.45 -2.27
C GLN A 72 -15.09 4.15 -2.40
N ALA A 73 -14.27 4.06 -3.44
CA ALA A 73 -13.44 2.89 -3.69
C ALA A 73 -12.43 2.69 -2.55
N ASP A 74 -12.24 1.44 -2.13
CA ASP A 74 -11.19 1.09 -1.17
C ASP A 74 -9.79 1.34 -1.76
N HIS A 75 -9.64 1.09 -3.06
CA HIS A 75 -8.39 1.18 -3.77
C HIS A 75 -8.49 1.88 -5.12
N LEU A 76 -7.48 2.69 -5.42
CA LEU A 76 -7.17 3.19 -6.76
C LEU A 76 -5.79 2.66 -7.15
N VAL A 77 -5.68 2.03 -8.33
CA VAL A 77 -4.41 1.55 -8.86
C VAL A 77 -4.07 2.31 -10.13
N ILE A 78 -3.02 3.13 -10.08
CA ILE A 78 -2.49 3.86 -11.21
C ILE A 78 -1.33 3.05 -11.82
N LEU A 79 -1.60 2.42 -12.95
CA LEU A 79 -0.60 1.68 -13.73
C LEU A 79 0.06 2.62 -14.74
N SER A 80 1.38 2.74 -14.69
CA SER A 80 2.16 3.65 -15.53
C SER A 80 3.40 2.97 -16.13
N THR A 81 4.21 3.72 -16.87
CA THR A 81 5.58 3.31 -17.22
C THR A 81 6.52 3.42 -16.02
N ALA A 82 6.24 4.33 -15.09
CA ALA A 82 7.01 4.47 -13.86
C ALA A 82 6.80 3.26 -12.93
N PRO A 83 7.85 2.71 -12.31
CA PRO A 83 7.74 1.58 -11.41
C PRO A 83 7.17 1.95 -10.02
N GLY A 84 7.04 3.24 -9.72
CA GLY A 84 6.60 3.81 -8.44
C GLY A 84 7.21 5.19 -8.25
N LEU A 85 7.01 5.79 -7.07
CA LEU A 85 7.75 6.98 -6.64
C LEU A 85 9.18 6.57 -6.26
N ILE A 86 10.19 7.17 -6.91
CA ILE A 86 11.59 6.86 -6.66
C ILE A 86 12.23 7.98 -5.83
N ASP A 87 12.95 7.62 -4.77
CA ASP A 87 13.75 8.55 -3.99
C ASP A 87 15.11 8.81 -4.67
N LEU A 88 15.10 9.67 -5.69
CA LEU A 88 16.30 9.97 -6.50
C LEU A 88 17.39 10.74 -5.74
N ARG A 89 17.06 11.38 -4.61
CA ARG A 89 18.02 12.17 -3.81
C ARG A 89 18.60 11.39 -2.64
N GLY A 90 17.98 10.28 -2.25
CA GLY A 90 18.45 9.40 -1.19
C GLY A 90 18.79 8.02 -1.75
N THR A 91 17.90 7.06 -1.54
CA THR A 91 18.16 5.63 -1.73
C THR A 91 18.31 5.19 -3.19
N GLY A 92 17.80 5.98 -4.14
CA GLY A 92 17.67 5.57 -5.55
C GLY A 92 16.65 4.45 -5.77
N GLN A 93 15.87 4.09 -4.76
CA GLN A 93 14.90 3.00 -4.78
C GLN A 93 13.46 3.50 -4.80
N ILE A 94 12.54 2.60 -5.14
CA ILE A 94 11.11 2.87 -5.03
C ILE A 94 10.76 3.04 -3.55
N VAL A 95 10.08 4.14 -3.22
CA VAL A 95 9.45 4.35 -1.92
C VAL A 95 8.26 3.39 -1.83
N PRO A 96 8.30 2.34 -0.99
CA PRO A 96 7.26 1.32 -1.00
C PRO A 96 5.94 1.84 -0.42
N VAL A 97 6.01 2.72 0.59
CA VAL A 97 4.84 3.30 1.23
C VAL A 97 5.06 4.78 1.52
N VAL A 98 4.05 5.58 1.19
CA VAL A 98 3.94 7.00 1.52
C VAL A 98 2.80 7.16 2.52
N GLU A 99 3.14 7.42 3.78
CA GLU A 99 2.11 7.58 4.83
C GLU A 99 1.33 8.88 4.71
N ARG A 100 2.00 9.92 4.23
CA ARG A 100 1.44 11.26 4.08
C ARG A 100 2.17 11.94 2.93
N ILE A 101 1.39 12.56 2.05
CA ILE A 101 1.93 13.35 0.94
C ILE A 101 2.32 14.73 1.49
N THR A 102 3.59 14.85 1.90
CA THR A 102 4.20 16.10 2.37
C THR A 102 4.85 16.87 1.21
N PRO A 103 5.26 18.14 1.42
CA PRO A 103 5.99 18.90 0.41
C PRO A 103 7.27 18.19 -0.08
N GLU A 104 7.93 17.42 0.79
CA GLU A 104 9.11 16.62 0.41
C GLU A 104 8.75 15.50 -0.57
N ILE A 105 7.64 14.80 -0.33
CA ILE A 105 7.10 13.78 -1.25
C ILE A 105 6.70 14.40 -2.59
N GLU A 106 6.09 15.58 -2.58
CA GLU A 106 5.78 16.30 -3.82
C GLU A 106 7.04 16.70 -4.57
N ALA A 107 8.08 17.16 -3.85
CA ALA A 107 9.35 17.51 -4.46
C ALA A 107 10.07 16.31 -5.09
N MET A 108 9.86 15.09 -4.59
CA MET A 108 10.38 13.87 -5.22
C MET A 108 9.84 13.66 -6.64
N ALA A 109 8.61 14.12 -6.94
CA ALA A 109 8.06 14.04 -8.30
C ALA A 109 8.64 15.08 -9.28
N GLY A 110 9.21 16.17 -8.78
CA GLY A 110 9.76 17.26 -9.59
C GLY A 110 11.22 17.06 -10.03
N GLY A 111 11.90 16.01 -9.55
CA GLY A 111 13.34 15.80 -9.74
C GLY A 111 13.76 15.04 -11.00
N THR A 112 12.83 14.58 -11.84
CA THR A 112 13.15 13.78 -13.03
C THR A 112 13.51 14.67 -14.21
N THR A 113 14.78 14.69 -14.62
CA THR A 113 15.30 15.44 -15.78
C THR A 113 15.11 14.74 -17.13
N SER A 114 14.43 13.58 -17.18
CA SER A 114 14.13 12.92 -18.46
C SER A 114 12.97 13.63 -19.15
N GLU A 115 13.16 14.04 -20.41
CA GLU A 115 12.15 14.73 -21.25
C GLU A 115 10.82 13.95 -21.37
N THR A 116 10.81 12.64 -21.09
CA THR A 116 9.60 11.80 -21.09
C THR A 116 8.96 11.63 -19.70
N ALA A 117 9.62 12.07 -18.63
CA ALA A 117 9.19 11.90 -17.24
C ALA A 117 8.62 13.19 -16.60
N VAL A 118 8.89 14.36 -17.19
CA VAL A 118 8.43 15.65 -16.65
C VAL A 118 6.90 15.76 -16.80
N GLY A 119 6.19 15.68 -15.67
CA GLY A 119 4.73 15.85 -15.57
C GLY A 119 3.94 14.58 -15.22
N GLY A 120 4.52 13.41 -15.53
CA GLY A 120 3.85 12.12 -15.30
C GLY A 120 3.70 11.75 -13.83
N MET A 121 4.71 12.01 -12.98
CA MET A 121 4.63 11.68 -11.55
C MET A 121 3.88 12.75 -10.75
N VAL A 122 3.99 14.03 -11.14
CA VAL A 122 3.31 15.14 -10.46
C VAL A 122 1.79 14.99 -10.50
N SER A 123 1.25 14.65 -11.68
CA SER A 123 -0.19 14.35 -11.85
C SER A 123 -0.63 13.17 -10.99
N LYS A 124 0.18 12.11 -10.90
CA LYS A 124 -0.13 10.91 -10.09
C LYS A 124 -0.10 11.17 -8.60
N ILE A 125 0.87 11.96 -8.11
CA ILE A 125 0.87 12.38 -6.70
C ILE A 125 -0.35 13.27 -6.41
N SER A 126 -0.74 14.13 -7.35
CA SER A 126 -1.94 14.97 -7.22
C SER A 126 -3.22 14.13 -7.15
N ALA A 127 -3.35 13.13 -8.03
CA ALA A 127 -4.43 12.15 -8.01
C ALA A 127 -4.42 11.33 -6.71
N ALA A 128 -3.25 10.86 -6.27
CA ALA A 128 -3.08 10.13 -5.03
C ALA A 128 -3.53 10.97 -3.82
N ARG A 129 -3.20 12.26 -3.79
CA ARG A 129 -3.65 13.20 -2.75
C ARG A 129 -5.16 13.36 -2.74
N LEU A 130 -5.79 13.46 -3.91
CA LEU A 130 -7.24 13.59 -4.01
C LEU A 130 -7.94 12.34 -3.46
N ALA A 131 -7.54 11.15 -3.93
CA ALA A 131 -8.16 9.89 -3.52
C ALA A 131 -7.87 9.54 -2.05
N THR A 132 -6.63 9.72 -1.56
CA THR A 132 -6.30 9.44 -0.14
C THR A 132 -7.07 10.31 0.82
N ARG A 133 -7.39 11.56 0.48
CA ARG A 133 -8.26 12.43 1.29
C ARG A 133 -9.69 11.92 1.38
N ALA A 134 -10.15 11.21 0.36
CA ALA A 134 -11.47 10.58 0.33
C ALA A 134 -11.50 9.19 1.01
N GLY A 135 -10.40 8.75 1.63
CA GLY A 135 -10.32 7.44 2.29
C GLY A 135 -9.89 6.29 1.38
N CYS A 136 -9.52 6.57 0.13
CA CYS A 136 -9.11 5.57 -0.86
C CYS A 136 -7.59 5.33 -0.84
N GLY A 137 -7.16 4.06 -0.77
CA GLY A 137 -5.73 3.70 -0.77
C GLY A 137 -5.20 3.66 -2.19
N VAL A 138 -4.07 4.30 -2.47
CA VAL A 138 -3.61 4.48 -3.85
C VAL A 138 -2.33 3.72 -4.11
N PHE A 139 -2.27 2.96 -5.20
CA PHE A 139 -1.04 2.37 -5.71
C PHE A 139 -0.57 3.10 -6.96
N ILE A 140 0.75 3.32 -7.05
CA ILE A 140 1.42 3.67 -8.30
C ILE A 140 2.42 2.56 -8.60
N ALA A 141 2.30 1.91 -9.76
CA ALA A 141 3.17 0.82 -10.17
C ALA A 141 3.35 0.77 -11.69
N SER A 142 4.32 -0.03 -12.16
CA SER A 142 4.47 -0.27 -13.59
C SER A 142 3.37 -1.19 -14.11
N GLY A 143 2.69 -0.78 -15.19
CA GLY A 143 1.73 -1.62 -15.90
C GLY A 143 2.37 -2.77 -16.68
N ALA A 144 3.69 -2.72 -16.90
CA ALA A 144 4.42 -3.79 -17.58
C ALA A 144 4.73 -4.99 -16.68
N GLU A 145 4.55 -4.86 -15.36
CA GLU A 145 4.84 -5.92 -14.40
C GLU A 145 3.78 -7.05 -14.48
N PRO A 146 4.19 -8.31 -14.70
CA PRO A 146 3.26 -9.44 -14.75
C PRO A 146 2.43 -9.60 -13.47
N ARG A 147 1.11 -9.77 -13.64
CA ARG A 147 0.16 -9.98 -12.54
C ARG A 147 0.21 -8.88 -11.47
N ILE A 148 0.58 -7.66 -11.85
CA ILE A 148 0.83 -6.55 -10.92
C ILE A 148 -0.34 -6.31 -9.95
N LEU A 149 -1.59 -6.34 -10.40
CA LEU A 149 -2.76 -6.10 -9.54
C LEU A 149 -2.83 -7.08 -8.37
N ALA A 150 -2.71 -8.38 -8.64
CA ALA A 150 -2.72 -9.41 -7.60
C ALA A 150 -1.53 -9.25 -6.64
N ARG A 151 -0.35 -8.94 -7.18
CA ARG A 151 0.86 -8.75 -6.38
C ARG A 151 0.75 -7.54 -5.46
N LEU A 152 0.26 -6.40 -5.95
CA LEU A 152 0.04 -5.19 -5.16
C LEU A 152 -0.94 -5.44 -4.02
N LEU A 153 -2.10 -6.04 -4.30
CA LEU A 153 -3.12 -6.33 -3.30
C LEU A 153 -2.63 -7.34 -2.23
N SER A 154 -1.76 -8.28 -2.63
CA SER A 154 -1.11 -9.22 -1.70
C SER A 154 0.06 -8.62 -0.88
N GLY A 155 0.43 -7.36 -1.13
CA GLY A 155 1.55 -6.71 -0.46
C GLY A 155 2.94 -7.19 -0.89
N GLN A 156 3.05 -7.72 -2.12
CA GLN A 156 4.29 -8.26 -2.72
C GLN A 156 4.65 -7.61 -4.07
N GLY A 157 3.82 -6.68 -4.53
CA GLY A 157 4.00 -6.01 -5.82
C GLY A 157 5.04 -4.90 -5.75
N PRO A 158 5.84 -4.71 -6.82
CA PRO A 158 6.65 -3.51 -6.94
C PRO A 158 5.75 -2.30 -7.19
N GLY A 159 6.02 -1.21 -6.49
CA GLY A 159 5.19 0.00 -6.53
C GLY A 159 5.32 0.82 -5.27
N THR A 160 4.56 1.91 -5.24
CA THR A 160 4.36 2.78 -4.09
C THR A 160 2.91 2.75 -3.67
N PHE A 161 2.65 2.48 -2.39
CA PHE A 161 1.33 2.61 -1.79
C PHE A 161 1.20 3.92 -1.00
N PHE A 162 0.13 4.67 -1.23
CA PHE A 162 -0.22 5.89 -0.50
C PHE A 162 -1.36 5.59 0.46
N VAL A 163 -1.11 5.81 1.75
CA VAL A 163 -2.05 5.46 2.80
C VAL A 163 -3.23 6.44 2.83
N PRO A 164 -4.48 5.97 2.96
CA PRO A 164 -5.63 6.85 3.11
C PRO A 164 -5.51 7.77 4.33
N SER A 165 -5.97 9.00 4.17
CA SER A 165 -6.03 9.99 5.25
C SER A 165 -7.24 9.75 6.15
N GLY A 166 -7.16 10.18 7.41
CA GLY A 166 -8.30 10.13 8.34
C GLY A 166 -8.61 8.75 8.94
N LEU A 167 -7.78 7.73 8.65
CA LEU A 167 -7.93 6.41 9.27
C LEU A 167 -7.58 6.44 10.77
N PRO A 168 -8.27 5.64 11.61
CA PRO A 168 -7.82 5.35 12.96
C PRO A 168 -6.36 4.84 12.94
N LEU A 169 -5.57 5.18 13.96
CA LEU A 169 -4.15 4.84 14.04
C LEU A 169 -3.88 3.35 13.78
N GLU A 170 -4.72 2.48 14.34
CA GLU A 170 -4.61 1.03 14.16
C GLU A 170 -4.82 0.59 12.71
N ALA A 171 -5.77 1.19 11.98
CA ALA A 171 -5.98 0.91 10.56
C ALA A 171 -4.81 1.38 9.71
N ARG A 172 -4.24 2.55 10.04
CA ARG A 172 -3.04 3.07 9.39
C ARG A 172 -1.83 2.16 9.59
N LYS A 173 -1.60 1.66 10.80
CA LYS A 173 -0.53 0.70 11.10
C LYS A 173 -0.68 -0.61 10.33
N ARG A 174 -1.92 -1.10 10.16
CA ARG A 174 -2.22 -2.27 9.31
C ARG A 174 -1.75 -2.08 7.87
N TRP A 175 -2.07 -0.93 7.27
CA TRP A 175 -1.63 -0.63 5.91
C TRP A 175 -0.11 -0.54 5.77
N LEU A 176 0.56 0.07 6.75
CA LEU A 176 2.01 0.21 6.74
C LEU A 176 2.71 -1.15 6.77
N ALA A 177 2.29 -2.02 7.68
CA ALA A 177 2.82 -3.38 7.75
C ALA A 177 2.53 -4.17 6.46
N HIS A 178 1.33 -4.01 5.89
CA HIS A 178 0.90 -4.79 4.71
C HIS A 178 1.59 -4.38 3.41
N PHE A 179 2.03 -3.12 3.26
CA PHE A 179 2.62 -2.65 1.99
C PHE A 179 4.08 -2.22 2.07
N GLN A 180 4.67 -2.13 3.25
CA GLN A 180 6.13 -2.04 3.35
C GLN A 180 6.75 -3.36 2.88
N ARG A 181 7.83 -3.26 2.09
CA ARG A 181 8.61 -4.43 1.66
C ARG A 181 9.50 -4.87 2.82
N PRO A 182 9.25 -6.03 3.45
CA PRO A 182 10.04 -6.45 4.59
C PRO A 182 11.41 -6.92 4.12
N GLY A 183 12.49 -6.43 4.75
CA GLY A 183 13.86 -6.84 4.42
C GLY A 183 14.21 -8.26 4.88
N GLY A 184 13.43 -8.82 5.81
CA GLY A 184 13.57 -10.19 6.29
C GLY A 184 12.34 -10.78 6.96
N THR A 185 12.53 -11.98 7.49
CA THR A 185 11.46 -12.82 8.06
C THR A 185 11.90 -13.37 9.41
N LEU A 186 11.08 -13.17 10.44
CA LEU A 186 11.16 -13.89 11.72
C LEU A 186 10.44 -15.23 11.60
N ARG A 187 11.12 -16.31 12.00
CA ARG A 187 10.54 -17.65 12.14
C ARG A 187 10.06 -17.82 13.57
N VAL A 188 8.83 -18.32 13.73
CA VAL A 188 8.23 -18.55 15.06
C VAL A 188 7.76 -19.97 15.24
N ASN A 189 7.70 -20.42 16.49
CA ASN A 189 7.16 -21.74 16.82
C ASN A 189 5.62 -21.76 16.71
N ALA A 190 5.04 -22.97 16.68
CA ALA A 190 3.60 -23.16 16.53
C ALA A 190 2.78 -22.51 17.66
N ARG A 191 3.35 -22.37 18.87
CA ARG A 191 2.64 -21.78 20.03
C ARG A 191 2.52 -20.25 19.92
N ALA A 192 3.42 -19.61 19.20
CA ALA A 192 3.37 -18.17 18.95
C ALA A 192 2.19 -17.79 18.05
N ILE A 193 1.82 -18.63 17.08
CA ILE A 193 0.76 -18.33 16.10
C ILE A 193 -0.57 -17.95 16.77
N PRO A 194 -1.20 -18.78 17.64
CA PRO A 194 -2.46 -18.41 18.28
C PRO A 194 -2.30 -17.25 19.27
N ALA A 195 -1.12 -17.09 19.89
CA ALA A 195 -0.87 -15.94 20.77
C ALA A 195 -0.89 -14.60 20.01
N LEU A 196 -0.34 -14.59 18.80
CA LEU A 196 -0.33 -13.40 17.93
C LEU A 196 -1.66 -13.19 17.22
N ARG A 197 -2.24 -14.26 16.65
CA ARG A 197 -3.49 -14.20 15.87
C ARG A 197 -4.73 -13.94 16.71
N GLU A 198 -4.90 -14.68 17.80
CA GLU A 198 -6.18 -14.70 18.53
C GLU A 198 -6.13 -13.79 19.76
N ARG A 199 -4.98 -13.73 20.44
CA ARG A 199 -4.82 -12.98 21.69
C ARG A 199 -4.24 -11.58 21.53
N GLY A 200 -3.83 -11.19 20.32
CA GLY A 200 -3.23 -9.87 20.06
C GLY A 200 -2.00 -9.59 20.93
N SER A 201 -1.23 -10.63 21.26
CA SER A 201 -0.04 -10.51 22.12
C SER A 201 1.17 -10.01 21.34
N SER A 202 2.18 -9.51 22.07
CA SER A 202 3.49 -9.21 21.48
C SER A 202 4.23 -10.51 21.15
N LEU A 203 5.10 -10.49 20.14
CA LEU A 203 6.02 -11.59 19.88
C LEU A 203 7.21 -11.48 20.85
N LEU A 204 7.32 -12.46 21.73
CA LEU A 204 8.44 -12.60 22.68
C LEU A 204 9.51 -13.54 22.13
N ALA A 205 10.73 -13.40 22.65
CA ALA A 205 11.89 -14.20 22.25
C ALA A 205 11.67 -15.72 22.33
N VAL A 206 10.94 -16.19 23.36
CA VAL A 206 10.53 -17.60 23.52
C VAL A 206 9.71 -18.15 22.34
N GLY A 207 9.02 -17.28 21.62
CA GLY A 207 8.25 -17.61 20.42
C GLY A 207 9.09 -17.69 19.15
N VAL A 208 10.30 -17.12 19.14
CA VAL A 208 11.16 -17.00 17.96
C VAL A 208 12.09 -18.20 17.85
N THR A 209 12.16 -18.78 16.65
CA THR A 209 13.03 -19.93 16.32
C THR A 209 14.19 -19.55 15.41
N GLY A 210 14.11 -18.40 14.75
CA GLY A 210 15.19 -17.91 13.88
C GLY A 210 14.75 -16.70 13.06
N ALA A 211 15.61 -16.31 12.13
CA ALA A 211 15.32 -15.24 11.18
C ALA A 211 16.07 -15.45 9.86
N GLU A 212 15.56 -14.85 8.80
CA GLU A 212 16.09 -14.89 7.42
C GLU A 212 16.05 -13.48 6.81
N GLY A 213 16.87 -13.23 5.79
CA GLY A 213 17.02 -11.91 5.16
C GLY A 213 17.84 -10.94 6.00
N GLU A 214 17.78 -9.66 5.64
CA GLU A 214 18.54 -8.58 6.28
C GLU A 214 17.57 -7.53 6.83
N PHE A 215 17.73 -7.16 8.10
CA PHE A 215 16.92 -6.11 8.74
C PHE A 215 17.58 -5.60 10.02
N ALA A 216 17.39 -4.31 10.28
CA ALA A 216 17.75 -3.64 11.51
C ALA A 216 16.57 -3.56 12.49
N ALA A 217 16.88 -3.21 13.74
CA ALA A 217 15.84 -2.85 14.70
C ALA A 217 15.08 -1.62 14.19
N GLY A 218 13.76 -1.75 14.10
CA GLY A 218 12.86 -0.73 13.57
C GLY A 218 12.36 -1.00 12.15
N ASP A 219 12.92 -1.97 11.44
CA ASP A 219 12.45 -2.38 10.12
C ASP A 219 11.19 -3.24 10.23
N ILE A 220 10.39 -3.25 9.15
CA ILE A 220 9.28 -4.21 9.03
C ILE A 220 9.84 -5.56 8.60
N VAL A 221 9.40 -6.61 9.29
CA VAL A 221 9.73 -8.00 9.00
C VAL A 221 8.46 -8.82 8.83
N ASN A 222 8.54 -9.84 7.98
CA ASN A 222 7.55 -10.92 7.95
C ASN A 222 7.64 -11.76 9.23
N ILE A 223 6.52 -12.34 9.64
CA ILE A 223 6.45 -13.33 10.71
C ILE A 223 5.84 -14.60 10.12
N ALA A 224 6.64 -15.66 10.07
CA ALA A 224 6.28 -16.93 9.46
C ALA A 224 6.22 -18.07 10.47
N GLY A 225 5.20 -18.92 10.31
CA GLY A 225 5.05 -20.13 11.10
C GLY A 225 6.07 -21.22 10.74
N PRO A 226 6.03 -22.37 11.44
CA PRO A 226 6.89 -23.52 11.15
C PRO A 226 6.70 -24.12 9.76
N ASP A 227 5.52 -23.94 9.17
CA ASP A 227 5.17 -24.32 7.79
C ASP A 227 5.76 -23.38 6.73
N GLY A 228 6.43 -22.31 7.17
CA GLY A 228 7.01 -21.30 6.32
C GLY A 228 6.01 -20.22 5.85
N LEU A 229 4.73 -20.32 6.19
CA LEU A 229 3.70 -19.38 5.77
C LEU A 229 3.78 -18.09 6.59
N VAL A 230 3.87 -16.96 5.89
CA VAL A 230 3.78 -15.64 6.50
C VAL A 230 2.33 -15.38 6.89
N PHE A 231 2.10 -15.14 8.18
CA PHE A 231 0.75 -14.90 8.71
C PHE A 231 0.61 -13.57 9.44
N ALA A 232 1.72 -12.88 9.66
CA ALA A 232 1.75 -11.56 10.27
C ALA A 232 2.97 -10.79 9.78
N ARG A 233 2.96 -9.49 9.99
CA ARG A 233 4.09 -8.58 9.80
C ARG A 233 4.20 -7.67 11.00
N GLY A 234 5.38 -7.15 11.26
CA GLY A 234 5.53 -6.15 12.30
C GLY A 234 6.90 -5.51 12.35
N LYS A 235 7.02 -4.50 13.20
CA LYS A 235 8.26 -3.75 13.40
C LYS A 235 9.20 -4.54 14.32
N ALA A 236 10.37 -4.90 13.81
CA ALA A 236 11.39 -5.63 14.58
C ALA A 236 11.94 -4.76 15.72
N GLY A 237 11.97 -5.30 16.94
CA GLY A 237 12.60 -4.67 18.10
C GLY A 237 14.12 -4.86 18.16
N PHE A 238 14.63 -5.83 17.40
CA PHE A 238 16.02 -6.30 17.35
C PHE A 238 16.47 -6.49 15.91
N SER A 239 17.77 -6.36 15.63
CA SER A 239 18.33 -6.64 14.30
C SER A 239 18.43 -8.13 14.02
N ARG A 240 18.66 -8.50 12.75
CA ARG A 240 18.83 -9.90 12.33
C ARG A 240 19.94 -10.60 13.12
N GLU A 241 21.06 -9.92 13.38
CA GLU A 241 22.23 -10.47 14.06
C GLU A 241 21.91 -10.78 15.53
N GLU A 242 21.10 -9.95 16.18
CA GLU A 242 20.67 -10.14 17.56
C GLU A 242 19.72 -11.35 17.72
N ILE A 243 18.92 -11.69 16.69
CA ILE A 243 17.91 -12.76 16.78
C ILE A 243 18.51 -14.10 17.21
N GLY A 244 19.69 -14.46 16.69
CA GLY A 244 20.34 -15.74 17.01
C GLY A 244 20.69 -15.87 18.50
N GLY A 245 21.04 -14.75 19.14
CA GLY A 245 21.38 -14.72 20.56
C GLY A 245 20.17 -14.76 21.48
N LEU A 246 18.98 -14.34 21.03
CA LEU A 246 17.77 -14.23 21.85
C LEU A 246 16.72 -15.33 21.59
N ALA A 247 16.74 -15.99 20.42
CA ALA A 247 15.73 -16.97 20.03
C ALA A 247 15.54 -18.07 21.09
N GLY A 248 14.29 -18.36 21.45
CA GLY A 248 13.92 -19.37 22.44
C GLY A 248 14.15 -18.98 23.91
N ARG A 249 14.78 -17.84 24.21
CA ARG A 249 15.05 -17.41 25.59
C ARG A 249 13.83 -16.84 26.29
N GLN A 250 13.84 -16.96 27.62
CA GLN A 250 12.81 -16.38 28.49
C GLN A 250 13.11 -14.92 28.84
N GLY A 251 12.11 -14.20 29.36
CA GLY A 251 12.20 -12.76 29.65
C GLY A 251 13.35 -12.39 30.60
N ASP A 252 13.56 -13.17 31.66
CA ASP A 252 14.61 -12.92 32.64
C ASP A 252 16.02 -13.11 32.05
N GLU A 253 16.19 -14.05 31.14
CA GLU A 253 17.44 -14.24 30.41
C GLU A 253 17.71 -13.07 29.46
N LEU A 254 16.68 -12.60 28.75
CA LEU A 254 16.79 -11.43 27.89
C LEU A 254 17.13 -10.17 28.68
N ALA A 255 16.53 -9.97 29.85
CA ALA A 255 16.79 -8.83 30.70
C ALA A 255 18.26 -8.76 31.14
N ARG A 256 18.89 -9.92 31.40
CA ARG A 256 20.32 -10.01 31.71
C ARG A 256 21.20 -9.74 30.49
N LEU A 257 20.78 -10.19 29.30
CA LEU A 257 21.53 -10.00 28.05
C LEU A 257 21.47 -8.53 27.56
N TYR A 258 20.38 -7.83 27.87
CA TYR A 258 20.16 -6.43 27.47
C TYR A 258 19.79 -5.53 28.68
N PRO A 259 20.70 -5.31 29.64
CA PRO A 259 20.39 -4.70 30.94
C PRO A 259 19.99 -3.20 30.92
N GLY A 260 19.82 -2.59 29.76
CA GLY A 260 19.33 -1.21 29.59
C GLY A 260 18.10 -1.06 28.69
N ARG A 261 17.59 -2.14 28.10
CA ARG A 261 16.42 -2.07 27.20
C ARG A 261 15.12 -2.10 28.03
N ARG A 262 14.27 -1.07 27.84
CA ARG A 262 12.95 -0.99 28.51
C ARG A 262 11.90 -1.93 27.91
N ARG A 263 12.08 -2.35 26.65
CA ARG A 263 11.19 -3.26 25.92
C ARG A 263 12.02 -4.42 25.39
N LEU A 264 11.56 -5.63 25.67
CA LEU A 264 12.23 -6.88 25.32
C LEU A 264 11.41 -7.72 24.34
N GLU A 265 10.24 -7.23 23.93
CA GLU A 265 9.44 -7.82 22.88
C GLU A 265 10.20 -7.76 21.55
N VAL A 266 10.24 -8.89 20.84
CA VAL A 266 10.84 -8.97 19.51
C VAL A 266 9.99 -8.22 18.49
N VAL A 267 8.66 -8.29 18.63
CA VAL A 267 7.72 -7.40 17.94
C VAL A 267 6.64 -7.03 18.95
N HIS A 268 6.47 -5.74 19.22
CA HIS A 268 5.44 -5.26 20.13
C HIS A 268 4.05 -5.37 19.48
N ARG A 269 3.01 -5.77 20.24
CA ARG A 269 1.65 -5.98 19.71
C ARG A 269 1.07 -4.79 18.93
N ASN A 270 1.35 -3.57 19.38
CA ASN A 270 0.85 -2.36 18.72
C ASN A 270 1.57 -2.09 17.38
N ASP A 271 2.67 -2.79 17.10
CA ASP A 271 3.44 -2.67 15.86
C ASP A 271 3.46 -4.01 15.11
N LEU A 272 2.47 -4.87 15.39
CA LEU A 272 2.23 -6.15 14.76
C LEU A 272 0.86 -6.16 14.10
N VAL A 273 0.79 -6.76 12.93
CA VAL A 273 -0.42 -6.86 12.11
C VAL A 273 -0.54 -8.29 11.61
N VAL A 274 -1.68 -8.91 11.88
CA VAL A 274 -2.04 -10.22 11.33
C VAL A 274 -2.55 -10.03 9.90
N LEU A 275 -2.12 -10.91 8.99
CA LEU A 275 -2.54 -10.96 7.58
C LEU A 275 -3.76 -11.88 7.39
#